data_AF-E5L9W3-F1
#
_entry.id   AF-E5L9W3-F1
#
_cell.length_a   1.000
_cell.length_b   1.000
_cell.length_c   1.000
_cell.angle_alpha   90.00
_cell.angle_beta   90.00
_cell.angle_gamma   90.00
#
_symmetry.space_group_name_H-M   'P 1'
#
loop_
_entity.id
_entity.type
_entity.pdbx_description
1 polymer ?
#
loop_
_entity_poly.entity_id
_entity_poly.type
_entity_poly.pdbx_seq_one_letter_code
_entity_poly.pdbx_strand_id
1 'polypeptide(L)'
;KCVFNRLPLVESGTLGTMGNVQVIVPFLTESYSSSQDPPEKSIPICTLKNFPNAIEHTLQWARDMFEGLFTQSPENAAQYLSDPNFIERIIKLQGIRPLEILESVKKALVDERSTNFLDCIKWARNHWEEHYANQIKQLLYNFPPDQITSSGQPFWSGPKRCPQPLLFDINDDLHLDYIYAAANLRAEMYGIEQVRDRQQVANLVKEVKVAEFKPRSGVKIETNESAAAAAANNFDSSDVDQDRVNKILTELKLCGSK
;
A
#
# COMPACT_ATOMS: atom_id res chain seq x y z
N LYS A 1 -7.94 -32.12 -15.65
CA LYS A 1 -9.11 -33.05 -15.61
C LYS A 1 -9.35 -33.75 -16.95
N CYS A 2 -9.53 -33.03 -18.07
CA CYS A 2 -9.78 -33.66 -19.39
C CYS A 2 -8.65 -34.60 -19.85
N VAL A 3 -7.38 -34.22 -19.63
CA VAL A 3 -6.22 -35.08 -19.90
C VAL A 3 -6.29 -36.40 -19.12
N PHE A 4 -6.55 -36.33 -17.81
CA PHE A 4 -6.66 -37.50 -16.94
C PHE A 4 -7.79 -38.46 -17.36
N ASN A 5 -8.95 -37.89 -17.73
CA ASN A 5 -10.12 -38.67 -18.16
C ASN A 5 -10.11 -39.02 -19.65
N ARG A 6 -9.06 -38.64 -20.41
CA ARG A 6 -8.93 -38.89 -21.86
C ARG A 6 -10.13 -38.36 -22.66
N LEU A 7 -10.63 -37.18 -22.27
CA LEU A 7 -11.75 -36.53 -22.95
C LEU A 7 -11.22 -35.43 -23.89
N PRO A 8 -11.77 -35.29 -25.11
CA PRO A 8 -11.55 -34.12 -25.95
C PRO A 8 -12.00 -32.82 -25.26
N LEU A 9 -11.33 -31.72 -25.57
CA LEU A 9 -11.65 -30.38 -25.05
C LEU A 9 -11.55 -29.35 -26.19
N VAL A 10 -12.49 -28.43 -26.23
CA VAL A 10 -12.40 -27.22 -27.06
C VAL A 10 -12.34 -26.04 -26.11
N GLU A 11 -11.22 -25.33 -26.13
CA GLU A 11 -10.97 -24.14 -25.34
C GLU A 11 -11.09 -22.89 -26.22
N SER A 12 -11.64 -21.80 -25.69
CA SER A 12 -11.78 -20.55 -26.45
C SER A 12 -11.72 -19.34 -25.54
N GLY A 13 -11.04 -18.28 -25.98
CA GLY A 13 -10.89 -17.03 -25.23
C GLY A 13 -11.13 -15.81 -26.12
N THR A 14 -11.41 -14.66 -25.48
CA THR A 14 -11.55 -13.37 -26.16
C THR A 14 -10.92 -12.24 -25.33
N LEU A 15 -10.37 -11.23 -26.01
CA LEU A 15 -9.89 -9.98 -25.41
C LEU A 15 -10.21 -8.83 -26.37
N GLY A 16 -11.30 -8.12 -26.11
CA GLY A 16 -11.83 -7.09 -27.02
C GLY A 16 -12.23 -7.70 -28.36
N THR A 17 -11.61 -7.26 -29.47
CA THR A 17 -11.83 -7.81 -30.81
C THR A 17 -10.97 -9.03 -31.13
N MET A 18 -10.05 -9.42 -30.24
CA MET A 18 -9.20 -10.59 -30.40
C MET A 18 -9.91 -11.83 -29.86
N GLY A 19 -9.72 -12.97 -30.51
CA GLY A 19 -10.24 -14.26 -30.05
C GLY A 19 -9.34 -15.42 -30.47
N ASN A 20 -9.37 -16.49 -29.69
CA ASN A 20 -8.63 -17.71 -29.95
C ASN A 20 -9.51 -18.94 -29.71
N VAL A 21 -9.23 -20.02 -30.43
CA VAL A 21 -9.82 -21.34 -30.21
C VAL A 21 -8.69 -22.38 -30.26
N GLN A 22 -8.67 -23.29 -29.30
CA GLN A 22 -7.73 -24.41 -29.24
C GLN A 22 -8.50 -25.72 -29.10
N VAL A 23 -8.22 -26.69 -29.96
CA VAL A 23 -8.82 -28.02 -29.92
C VAL A 23 -7.80 -28.99 -29.34
N ILE A 24 -8.17 -29.68 -28.26
CA ILE A 24 -7.35 -30.64 -27.55
C ILE A 24 -7.93 -32.04 -27.74
N VAL A 25 -7.20 -32.90 -28.46
CA VAL A 25 -7.57 -34.28 -28.75
C VAL A 25 -6.61 -35.24 -28.01
N PRO A 26 -7.13 -36.15 -27.17
CA PRO A 26 -6.32 -37.13 -26.44
C PRO A 26 -5.41 -37.93 -27.38
N PHE A 27 -4.14 -38.09 -26.98
CA PHE A 27 -3.12 -38.84 -27.73
C PHE A 27 -2.76 -38.28 -29.12
N LEU A 28 -3.22 -37.08 -29.47
CA LEU A 28 -2.95 -36.47 -30.78
C LEU A 28 -2.36 -35.06 -30.67
N THR A 29 -2.96 -34.18 -29.86
CA THR A 29 -2.51 -32.79 -29.72
C THR A 29 -1.94 -32.54 -28.34
N GLU A 30 -1.19 -31.44 -28.21
CA GLU A 30 -0.77 -30.93 -26.91
C GLU A 30 -1.99 -30.45 -26.09
N SER A 31 -1.79 -30.38 -24.77
CA SER A 31 -2.81 -29.86 -23.84
C SER A 31 -2.70 -28.34 -23.73
N TYR A 32 -3.74 -27.67 -23.22
CA TYR A 32 -3.68 -26.24 -22.93
C TYR A 32 -2.47 -25.87 -22.06
N SER A 33 -2.18 -26.68 -21.02
CA SER A 33 -1.07 -26.45 -20.09
C SER A 33 0.32 -26.76 -20.66
N SER A 34 0.40 -27.25 -21.90
CA SER A 34 1.67 -27.52 -22.60
C SER A 34 2.28 -26.23 -23.16
N SER A 35 1.46 -25.21 -23.40
CA SER A 35 1.87 -23.85 -23.73
C SER A 35 1.74 -22.93 -22.52
N GLN A 36 2.66 -21.98 -22.39
CA GLN A 36 2.60 -20.96 -21.35
C GLN A 36 2.34 -19.61 -22.01
N ASP A 37 1.23 -18.97 -21.63
CA ASP A 37 0.95 -17.61 -22.05
C ASP A 37 1.98 -16.64 -21.46
N PRO A 38 2.30 -15.52 -22.13
CA PRO A 38 3.19 -14.51 -21.59
C PRO A 38 2.69 -14.08 -20.20
N PRO A 39 3.55 -14.10 -19.16
CA PRO A 39 3.14 -13.63 -17.85
C PRO A 39 2.81 -12.13 -17.92
N GLU A 40 1.87 -11.71 -17.07
CA GLU A 40 1.62 -10.28 -16.91
C GLU A 40 2.89 -9.57 -16.47
N LYS A 41 3.17 -8.42 -17.10
CA LYS A 41 4.32 -7.59 -16.73
C LYS A 41 4.01 -6.91 -15.40
N SER A 42 4.76 -7.26 -14.35
CA SER A 42 4.70 -6.57 -13.08
C SER A 42 5.44 -5.23 -13.13
N ILE A 43 4.89 -4.21 -12.47
CA ILE A 43 5.54 -2.90 -12.36
C ILE A 43 6.60 -2.99 -11.25
N PRO A 44 7.84 -2.50 -11.49
CA PRO A 44 8.88 -2.51 -10.48
C PRO A 44 8.47 -1.73 -9.21
N ILE A 45 8.79 -2.28 -8.04
CA ILE A 45 8.43 -1.69 -6.73
C ILE A 45 8.99 -0.27 -6.58
N CYS A 46 10.20 -0.01 -7.08
CA CYS A 46 10.81 1.33 -7.03
C CYS A 46 10.02 2.36 -7.83
N THR A 47 9.51 1.96 -8.99
CA THR A 47 8.65 2.78 -9.86
C THR A 47 7.31 3.07 -9.17
N LEU A 48 6.73 2.10 -8.48
CA LEU A 48 5.49 2.29 -7.71
C LEU A 48 5.70 3.19 -6.48
N LYS A 49 6.83 3.05 -5.78
CA LYS A 49 7.08 3.77 -4.51
C LYS A 49 7.55 5.21 -4.71
N ASN A 50 8.45 5.47 -5.66
CA ASN A 50 9.18 6.74 -5.72
C ASN A 50 9.13 7.44 -7.09
N PHE A 51 9.07 6.68 -8.18
CA PHE A 51 9.24 7.24 -9.54
C PHE A 51 8.14 6.83 -10.52
N PRO A 52 6.85 7.08 -10.22
CA PRO A 52 5.78 6.83 -11.17
C PRO A 52 5.88 7.80 -12.35
N ASN A 53 5.62 7.31 -13.55
CA ASN A 53 5.69 8.11 -14.78
C ASN A 53 4.52 7.87 -15.74
N ALA A 54 3.67 6.88 -15.43
CA ALA A 54 2.45 6.53 -16.14
C ALA A 54 1.31 6.36 -15.12
N ILE A 55 0.05 6.52 -15.58
CA ILE A 55 -1.12 6.51 -14.70
C ILE A 55 -1.32 5.15 -14.04
N GLU A 56 -0.99 4.07 -14.74
CA GLU A 56 -1.04 2.68 -14.27
C GLU A 56 -0.20 2.49 -13.01
N HIS A 57 0.92 3.19 -12.88
CA HIS A 57 1.78 3.13 -11.70
C HIS A 57 1.08 3.75 -10.48
N THR A 58 0.42 4.89 -10.68
CA THR A 58 -0.33 5.55 -9.60
C THR A 58 -1.61 4.80 -9.24
N LEU A 59 -2.26 4.14 -10.21
CA LEU A 59 -3.44 3.31 -9.98
C LEU A 59 -3.08 2.06 -9.17
N GLN A 60 -1.98 1.37 -9.53
CA GLN A 60 -1.50 0.23 -8.77
C GLN A 60 -1.11 0.63 -7.34
N TRP A 61 -0.39 1.74 -7.16
CA TRP A 61 -0.06 2.27 -5.84
C TRP A 61 -1.31 2.59 -5.02
N ALA A 62 -2.32 3.23 -5.62
CA ALA A 62 -3.56 3.58 -4.94
C ALA A 62 -4.38 2.34 -4.55
N ARG A 63 -4.41 1.31 -5.41
CA ARG A 63 -5.03 0.02 -5.13
C ARG A 63 -4.36 -0.67 -3.93
N ASP A 64 -3.03 -0.76 -3.93
CA ASP A 64 -2.28 -1.42 -2.86
C ASP A 64 -2.42 -0.65 -1.54
N MET A 65 -2.47 0.68 -1.61
CA MET A 65 -2.77 1.52 -0.46
C MET A 65 -4.17 1.27 0.10
N PHE A 66 -5.18 1.21 -0.76
CA PHE A 66 -6.55 0.92 -0.35
C PHE A 66 -6.65 -0.45 0.33
N GLU A 67 -6.06 -1.49 -0.28
CA GLU A 67 -6.05 -2.85 0.26
C GLU A 67 -5.33 -2.92 1.61
N GLY A 68 -4.17 -2.27 1.74
CA GLY A 68 -3.42 -2.22 2.99
C GLY A 68 -4.18 -1.52 4.13
N LEU A 69 -4.83 -0.39 3.83
CA LEU A 69 -5.49 0.45 4.83
C LEU A 69 -6.85 -0.08 5.27
N PHE A 70 -7.66 -0.60 4.35
CA PHE A 70 -9.07 -0.91 4.59
C PHE A 70 -9.39 -2.41 4.54
N THR A 71 -8.42 -3.27 4.22
CA THR A 71 -8.60 -4.73 4.22
C THR A 71 -7.57 -5.42 5.10
N GLN A 72 -6.28 -5.35 4.77
CA GLN A 72 -5.23 -6.11 5.47
C GLN A 72 -5.03 -5.64 6.91
N SER A 73 -4.90 -4.34 7.16
CA SER A 73 -4.72 -3.81 8.52
C SER A 73 -5.93 -4.11 9.44
N PRO A 74 -7.19 -3.91 9.00
CA PRO A 74 -8.36 -4.30 9.79
C PRO A 74 -8.48 -5.81 10.02
N GLU A 75 -8.18 -6.63 9.02
CA GLU A 75 -8.18 -8.09 9.17
C GLU A 75 -7.15 -8.56 10.20
N ASN A 76 -5.94 -8.00 10.18
CA ASN A 76 -4.92 -8.29 11.19
C ASN A 76 -5.40 -7.90 12.59
N ALA A 77 -6.03 -6.72 12.74
CA ALA A 77 -6.58 -6.27 14.01
C ALA A 77 -7.74 -7.16 14.49
N ALA A 78 -8.65 -7.55 13.59
CA ALA A 78 -9.77 -8.45 13.91
C ALA A 78 -9.29 -9.85 14.31
N GLN A 79 -8.29 -10.40 13.61
CA GLN A 79 -7.66 -11.67 13.98
C GLN A 79 -6.95 -11.57 15.33
N TYR A 80 -6.24 -10.48 15.61
CA TYR A 80 -5.64 -10.24 16.92
C TYR A 80 -6.67 -10.26 18.06
N LEU A 81 -7.85 -9.66 17.83
CA LEU A 81 -8.93 -9.61 18.83
C LEU A 81 -9.66 -10.95 19.00
N SER A 82 -9.85 -11.71 17.92
CA SER A 82 -10.69 -12.92 17.91
C SER A 82 -9.91 -14.21 18.18
N ASP A 83 -8.63 -14.28 17.79
CA ASP A 83 -7.84 -15.50 17.84
C ASP A 83 -6.76 -15.45 18.95
N PRO A 84 -6.92 -16.25 20.03
CA PRO A 84 -5.95 -16.31 21.12
C PRO A 84 -4.52 -16.70 20.69
N ASN A 85 -4.37 -17.42 19.59
CA ASN A 85 -3.09 -17.92 19.09
C ASN A 85 -2.46 -17.00 18.03
N PHE A 86 -3.09 -15.87 17.71
CA PHE A 86 -2.63 -14.95 16.67
C PHE A 86 -1.16 -14.55 16.87
N ILE A 87 -0.81 -14.05 18.06
CA ILE A 87 0.55 -13.61 18.37
C ILE A 87 1.57 -14.75 18.19
N GLU A 88 1.25 -15.96 18.67
CA GLU A 88 2.14 -17.12 18.54
C GLU A 88 2.40 -17.49 17.07
N ARG A 89 1.40 -17.35 16.19
CA ARG A 89 1.60 -17.56 14.75
C ARG A 89 2.44 -16.47 14.11
N ILE A 90 2.18 -15.21 14.45
CA ILE A 90 2.88 -14.07 13.84
C ILE A 90 4.37 -14.05 14.20
N ILE A 91 4.74 -14.33 15.45
CA ILE A 91 6.15 -14.36 15.87
C ILE A 91 6.96 -15.49 15.22
N LYS A 92 6.30 -16.54 14.70
CA LYS A 92 6.95 -17.64 13.96
C LYS A 92 7.20 -17.29 12.49
N LEU A 93 6.66 -16.17 11.99
CA LEU A 93 6.91 -15.75 10.62
C LEU A 93 8.36 -15.27 10.47
N GLN A 94 8.96 -15.59 9.33
CA GLN A 94 10.33 -15.19 9.01
C GLN A 94 10.39 -13.75 8.48
N GLY A 95 11.52 -13.09 8.77
CA GLY A 95 11.86 -11.75 8.29
C GLY A 95 11.18 -10.63 9.08
N ILE A 96 10.91 -9.50 8.42
CA ILE A 96 10.31 -8.31 9.02
C ILE A 96 8.79 -8.40 9.23
N ARG A 97 8.15 -9.40 8.61
CA ARG A 97 6.69 -9.59 8.64
C ARG A 97 6.05 -9.55 10.04
N PRO A 98 6.63 -10.17 11.10
CA PRO A 98 6.06 -10.05 12.44
C PRO A 98 5.94 -8.59 12.89
N LEU A 99 6.97 -7.79 12.63
CA LEU A 99 7.00 -6.39 13.01
C LEU A 99 5.96 -5.58 12.22
N GLU A 100 5.90 -5.75 10.90
CA GLU A 100 4.92 -5.05 10.05
C GLU A 100 3.48 -5.34 10.47
N ILE A 101 3.15 -6.61 10.74
CA ILE A 101 1.82 -7.02 11.16
C ILE A 101 1.50 -6.43 12.54
N LEU A 102 2.40 -6.57 13.52
CA LEU A 102 2.16 -6.06 14.87
C LEU A 102 2.08 -4.52 14.93
N GLU A 103 2.89 -3.82 14.14
CA GLU A 103 2.79 -2.36 13.97
C GLU A 103 1.45 -1.98 13.34
N SER A 104 0.97 -2.74 12.33
CA SER A 104 -0.35 -2.49 11.73
C SER A 104 -1.49 -2.67 12.73
N VAL A 105 -1.43 -3.68 13.59
CA VAL A 105 -2.43 -3.93 14.65
C VAL A 105 -2.40 -2.81 15.69
N LYS A 106 -1.20 -2.44 16.16
CA LYS A 106 -1.04 -1.34 17.12
C LYS A 106 -1.57 -0.02 16.57
N LYS A 107 -1.25 0.27 15.31
CA LYS A 107 -1.75 1.47 14.62
C LYS A 107 -3.27 1.48 14.55
N ALA A 108 -3.88 0.35 14.20
CA ALA A 108 -5.33 0.23 14.06
C ALA A 108 -6.10 0.26 15.40
N LEU A 109 -5.53 -0.28 16.48
CA LEU A 109 -6.23 -0.43 17.76
C LEU A 109 -5.86 0.62 18.81
N VAL A 110 -4.68 1.23 18.70
CA VAL A 110 -4.10 2.12 19.71
C VAL A 110 -3.77 3.49 19.14
N ASP A 111 -2.80 3.58 18.22
CA ASP A 111 -2.20 4.87 17.85
C ASP A 111 -3.16 5.75 17.02
N GLU A 112 -3.94 5.14 16.12
CA GLU A 112 -4.80 5.86 15.16
C GLU A 112 -6.25 5.34 15.16
N ARG A 113 -6.71 4.82 16.31
CA ARG A 113 -8.09 4.37 16.48
C ARG A 113 -9.04 5.57 16.42
N SER A 114 -9.99 5.55 15.49
CA SER A 114 -11.05 6.55 15.43
C SER A 114 -12.21 6.17 16.35
N THR A 115 -12.79 7.15 17.06
CA THR A 115 -13.95 6.92 17.96
C THR A 115 -15.21 7.65 17.51
N ASN A 116 -15.06 8.64 16.65
CA ASN A 116 -16.12 9.43 16.05
C ASN A 116 -15.70 9.88 14.65
N PHE A 117 -16.63 10.44 13.89
CA PHE A 117 -16.37 10.81 12.49
C PHE A 117 -15.32 11.94 12.34
N LEU A 118 -15.22 12.86 13.30
CA LEU A 118 -14.17 13.90 13.28
C LEU A 118 -12.77 13.29 13.41
N ASP A 119 -12.60 12.20 14.17
CA ASP A 119 -11.33 11.47 14.22
C ASP A 119 -11.02 10.82 12.85
N CYS A 120 -12.03 10.30 12.14
CA CYS A 120 -11.86 9.78 10.78
C CYS A 120 -11.41 10.88 9.80
N ILE A 121 -11.96 12.09 9.93
CA ILE A 121 -11.56 13.27 9.14
C ILE A 121 -10.13 13.71 9.46
N LYS A 122 -9.76 13.79 10.75
CA LYS A 122 -8.38 14.10 11.18
C LYS A 122 -7.40 13.08 10.62
N TRP A 123 -7.74 11.80 10.70
CA TRP A 123 -6.93 10.72 10.14
C TRP A 123 -6.75 10.88 8.63
N ALA A 124 -7.85 11.03 7.88
CA ALA A 124 -7.82 11.17 6.42
C ALA A 124 -7.02 12.40 5.98
N ARG A 125 -7.16 13.54 6.67
CA ARG A 125 -6.44 14.77 6.34
C ARG A 125 -4.93 14.67 6.61
N ASN A 126 -4.53 14.07 7.73
CA ASN A 126 -3.12 13.82 7.99
C ASN A 126 -2.54 12.76 7.05
N HIS A 127 -3.33 11.75 6.69
CA HIS A 127 -2.93 10.73 5.71
C HIS A 127 -2.71 11.33 4.31
N TRP A 128 -3.59 12.25 3.88
CA TRP A 128 -3.40 13.02 2.66
C TRP A 128 -2.11 13.84 2.70
N GLU A 129 -1.86 14.58 3.80
CA GLU A 129 -0.62 15.39 3.94
C GLU A 129 0.61 14.51 3.82
N GLU A 130 0.59 13.35 4.49
CA GLU A 130 1.72 12.47 4.53
C GLU A 130 2.13 12.01 3.13
N HIS A 131 1.16 11.58 2.31
CA HIS A 131 1.45 10.93 1.03
C HIS A 131 1.60 11.90 -0.13
N TYR A 132 0.83 12.98 -0.16
CA TYR A 132 0.84 13.92 -1.28
C TYR A 132 1.71 15.16 -1.05
N ALA A 133 2.13 15.40 0.21
CA ALA A 133 3.01 16.51 0.56
C ALA A 133 4.30 16.06 1.26
N ASN A 134 4.24 15.43 2.42
CA ASN A 134 5.41 15.16 3.27
C ASN A 134 6.39 14.17 2.64
N GLN A 135 5.91 13.04 2.13
CA GLN A 135 6.74 12.05 1.45
C GLN A 135 7.42 12.66 0.21
N ILE A 136 6.72 13.54 -0.50
CA ILE A 136 7.28 14.27 -1.65
C ILE A 136 8.34 15.27 -1.21
N LYS A 137 8.10 16.04 -0.14
CA LYS A 137 9.09 16.95 0.46
C LYS A 137 10.33 16.17 0.94
N GLN A 138 10.14 14.99 1.54
CA GLN A 138 11.23 14.11 1.97
C GLN A 138 12.02 13.60 0.75
N LEU A 139 11.33 13.17 -0.31
CA LEU A 139 11.98 12.71 -1.54
C LEU A 139 12.82 13.81 -2.18
N LEU A 140 12.32 15.05 -2.22
CA LEU A 140 13.05 16.21 -2.73
C LEU A 140 14.18 16.67 -1.81
N TYR A 141 14.07 16.46 -0.50
CA TYR A 141 15.18 16.68 0.44
C TYR A 141 16.33 15.70 0.17
N ASN A 142 15.99 14.43 -0.10
CA ASN A 142 16.95 13.39 -0.46
C ASN A 142 17.55 13.60 -1.86
N PHE A 143 16.72 14.03 -2.81
CA PHE A 143 17.11 14.26 -4.19
C PHE A 143 16.64 15.63 -4.68
N PRO A 144 17.42 16.70 -4.44
CA PRO A 144 17.07 18.05 -4.85
C PRO A 144 16.73 18.15 -6.35
N PRO A 145 15.84 19.07 -6.77
CA PRO A 145 15.44 19.21 -8.17
C PRO A 145 16.60 19.43 -9.16
N ASP A 146 17.67 20.08 -8.70
CA ASP A 146 18.88 20.41 -9.44
C ASP A 146 19.99 19.36 -9.28
N GLN A 147 19.72 18.24 -8.60
CA GLN A 147 20.74 17.24 -8.35
C GLN A 147 21.28 16.63 -9.64
N ILE A 148 22.61 16.50 -9.67
CA ILE A 148 23.37 15.89 -10.77
C ILE A 148 23.94 14.56 -10.29
N THR A 149 23.88 13.55 -11.15
CA THR A 149 24.47 12.22 -10.92
C THR A 149 25.99 12.25 -11.06
N SER A 150 26.67 11.19 -10.63
CA SER A 150 28.14 11.07 -10.76
C SER A 150 28.65 11.14 -12.21
N SER A 151 27.79 10.83 -13.19
CA SER A 151 28.10 10.95 -14.62
C SER A 151 27.84 12.34 -15.21
N GLY A 152 27.45 13.32 -14.40
CA GLY A 152 27.18 14.69 -14.84
C GLY A 152 25.79 14.92 -15.45
N GLN A 153 24.91 13.91 -15.42
CA GLN A 153 23.53 14.03 -15.93
C GLN A 153 22.54 14.41 -14.82
N PRO A 154 21.46 15.18 -15.10
CA PRO A 154 20.43 15.47 -14.12
C PRO A 154 19.79 14.20 -13.56
N PHE A 155 19.62 14.13 -12.23
CA PHE A 155 18.99 12.98 -11.57
C PHE A 155 17.54 12.80 -12.03
N TRP A 156 16.79 13.90 -12.12
CA TRP A 156 15.41 13.96 -12.59
C TRP A 156 15.35 14.04 -14.12
N SER A 157 15.66 12.93 -14.79
CA SER A 157 15.64 12.83 -16.24
C SER A 157 15.06 11.49 -16.72
N GLY A 158 14.65 11.44 -18.00
CA GLY A 158 14.05 10.25 -18.60
C GLY A 158 12.79 9.79 -17.84
N PRO A 159 12.76 8.56 -17.29
CA PRO A 159 11.59 8.04 -16.59
C PRO A 159 11.38 8.65 -15.20
N LYS A 160 12.34 9.41 -14.66
CA LYS A 160 12.26 10.04 -13.33
C LYS A 160 11.72 11.46 -13.45
N ARG A 161 10.43 11.61 -13.18
CA ARG A 161 9.75 12.92 -13.17
C ARG A 161 9.95 13.58 -11.81
N CYS A 162 10.48 14.80 -11.80
CA CYS A 162 10.61 15.58 -10.56
C CYS A 162 9.21 15.93 -10.02
N PRO A 163 8.84 15.46 -8.81
CA PRO A 163 7.51 15.69 -8.27
C PRO A 163 7.39 17.09 -7.65
N GLN A 164 6.16 17.52 -7.40
CA GLN A 164 5.86 18.73 -6.63
C GLN A 164 4.95 18.35 -5.46
N PRO A 165 5.29 18.73 -4.21
CA PRO A 165 4.41 18.52 -3.08
C PRO A 165 3.11 19.27 -3.29
N LEU A 166 1.97 18.60 -3.10
CA LEU A 166 0.68 19.24 -3.19
C LEU A 166 0.42 20.11 -1.95
N LEU A 167 -0.30 21.21 -2.15
CA LEU A 167 -0.88 22.00 -1.07
C LEU A 167 -2.36 21.67 -0.99
N PHE A 168 -2.83 21.27 0.19
CA PHE A 168 -4.23 20.94 0.36
C PHE A 168 -5.09 22.17 0.12
N ASP A 169 -6.06 22.04 -0.77
CA ASP A 169 -7.11 23.02 -1.03
C ASP A 169 -8.45 22.33 -0.88
N ILE A 170 -9.30 22.91 -0.05
CA ILE A 170 -10.64 22.39 0.22
C ILE A 170 -11.60 22.60 -0.95
N ASN A 171 -11.29 23.53 -1.85
CA ASN A 171 -12.10 23.82 -3.03
C ASN A 171 -11.67 23.00 -4.25
N ASP A 172 -10.57 22.25 -4.14
CA ASP A 172 -10.18 21.25 -5.13
C ASP A 172 -10.98 19.97 -4.89
N ASP A 173 -11.72 19.55 -5.92
CA ASP A 173 -12.61 18.40 -5.78
C ASP A 173 -11.87 17.10 -5.50
N LEU A 174 -10.69 16.88 -6.08
CA LEU A 174 -9.91 15.65 -5.85
C LEU A 174 -9.37 15.60 -4.42
N HIS A 175 -8.94 16.74 -3.88
CA HIS A 175 -8.50 16.84 -2.50
C HIS A 175 -9.64 16.53 -1.53
N LEU A 176 -10.80 17.17 -1.71
CA LEU A 176 -11.95 16.94 -0.83
C LEU A 176 -12.52 15.53 -0.99
N ASP A 177 -12.57 14.99 -2.21
CA ASP A 177 -13.08 13.65 -2.49
C ASP A 177 -12.21 12.57 -1.85
N TYR A 178 -10.88 12.76 -1.83
CA TYR A 178 -9.99 11.87 -1.09
C TYR A 178 -10.35 11.83 0.40
N ILE A 179 -10.52 13.00 1.03
CA ILE A 179 -10.87 13.08 2.46
C ILE A 179 -12.24 12.47 2.72
N TYR A 180 -13.22 12.78 1.87
CA TYR A 180 -14.58 12.25 1.94
C TYR A 180 -14.59 10.72 1.87
N ALA A 181 -13.91 10.13 0.88
CA ALA A 181 -13.87 8.69 0.69
C ALA A 181 -13.11 8.01 1.84
N ALA A 182 -11.91 8.51 2.16
CA ALA A 182 -11.05 7.92 3.18
C ALA A 182 -11.69 7.97 4.58
N ALA A 183 -12.32 9.08 4.95
CA ALA A 183 -13.00 9.21 6.24
C ALA A 183 -14.23 8.29 6.35
N ASN A 184 -15.03 8.16 5.28
CA ASN A 184 -16.19 7.28 5.28
C ASN A 184 -15.82 5.79 5.28
N LEU A 185 -14.76 5.40 4.59
CA LEU A 185 -14.21 4.03 4.65
C LEU A 185 -13.65 3.72 6.05
N ARG A 186 -12.93 4.68 6.65
CA ARG A 186 -12.42 4.57 8.02
C ARG A 186 -13.57 4.46 9.03
N ALA A 187 -14.66 5.20 8.81
CA ALA A 187 -15.85 5.14 9.65
C ALA A 187 -16.52 3.76 9.58
N GLU A 188 -16.72 3.21 8.37
CA GLU A 188 -17.24 1.86 8.15
C GLU A 188 -16.41 0.81 8.93
N MET A 189 -15.09 0.89 8.77
CA MET A 189 -14.13 -0.03 9.36
C MET A 189 -14.21 -0.09 10.90
N TYR A 190 -14.58 1.00 11.57
CA TYR A 190 -14.75 1.07 13.02
C TYR A 190 -16.21 1.02 13.49
N GLY A 191 -17.18 0.84 12.59
CA GLY A 191 -18.61 0.88 12.92
C GLY A 191 -19.11 2.26 13.37
N ILE A 192 -18.49 3.33 12.86
CA ILE A 192 -18.87 4.72 13.09
C ILE A 192 -19.84 5.16 11.99
N GLU A 193 -20.86 5.94 12.36
CA GLU A 193 -21.80 6.49 11.38
C GLU A 193 -21.08 7.38 10.35
N GLN A 194 -21.34 7.08 9.08
CA GLN A 194 -20.78 7.79 7.93
C GLN A 194 -21.50 9.12 7.70
N VAL A 195 -20.74 10.13 7.29
CA VAL A 195 -21.31 11.42 6.85
C VAL A 195 -21.23 11.50 5.33
N ARG A 196 -22.41 11.45 4.70
CA ARG A 196 -22.56 11.50 3.23
C ARG A 196 -22.77 12.91 2.69
N ASP A 197 -22.98 13.90 3.56
CA ASP A 197 -23.00 15.31 3.17
C ASP A 197 -21.58 15.84 2.98
N ARG A 198 -21.23 16.10 1.72
CA ARG A 198 -19.92 16.64 1.32
C ARG A 198 -19.64 18.02 1.91
N GLN A 199 -20.65 18.86 2.10
CA GLN A 199 -20.48 20.19 2.69
C GLN A 199 -20.19 20.11 4.18
N GLN A 200 -20.83 19.17 4.88
CA GLN A 200 -20.53 18.89 6.28
C GLN A 200 -19.10 18.37 6.44
N VAL A 201 -18.66 17.45 5.57
CA VAL A 201 -17.27 16.97 5.52
C VAL A 201 -16.31 18.15 5.35
N ALA A 202 -16.53 19.01 4.35
CA ALA A 202 -15.70 20.20 4.12
C ALA A 202 -15.59 21.09 5.38
N ASN A 203 -16.70 21.33 6.08
CA ASN A 203 -16.67 22.12 7.30
C ASN A 203 -15.79 21.49 8.39
N LEU A 204 -15.88 20.17 8.58
CA LEU A 204 -15.06 19.44 9.56
C LEU A 204 -13.56 19.44 9.18
N VAL A 205 -13.22 19.39 7.89
CA VAL A 205 -11.81 19.43 7.45
C VAL A 205 -11.12 20.72 7.90
N LYS A 206 -11.84 21.86 7.92
CA LYS A 206 -11.30 23.16 8.33
C LYS A 206 -10.85 23.18 9.80
N GLU A 207 -11.38 22.29 10.63
CA GLU A 207 -11.03 22.18 12.06
C GLU A 207 -9.73 21.38 12.27
N VAL A 208 -9.25 20.67 11.26
CA VAL A 208 -8.06 19.83 11.37
C VAL A 208 -6.79 20.66 11.31
N LYS A 209 -5.99 20.59 12.37
CA LYS A 209 -4.63 21.12 12.39
C LYS A 209 -3.64 20.06 11.92
N VAL A 210 -2.88 20.40 10.89
CA VAL A 210 -1.84 19.52 10.32
C VAL A 210 -0.48 20.03 10.76
N ALA A 211 0.37 19.13 11.22
CA ALA A 211 1.72 19.49 11.67
C ALA A 211 2.62 19.84 10.47
N GLU A 212 3.51 20.81 10.66
CA GLU A 212 4.50 21.16 9.64
C GLU A 212 5.50 20.01 9.44
N PHE A 213 5.85 19.78 8.18
CA PHE A 213 6.84 18.79 7.80
C PHE A 213 8.25 19.19 8.28
N LYS A 214 8.98 18.22 8.84
CA LYS A 214 10.40 18.36 9.17
C LYS A 214 11.18 17.22 8.50
N PRO A 215 12.15 17.53 7.61
CA PRO A 215 12.91 16.51 6.90
C PRO A 215 13.74 15.68 7.89
N ARG A 216 13.82 14.38 7.62
CA ARG A 216 14.66 13.44 8.38
C ARG A 216 15.95 13.20 7.64
N SER A 217 17.08 13.37 8.32
CA SER A 217 18.40 13.01 7.79
C SER A 217 18.64 11.51 7.90
N GLY A 218 19.27 10.90 6.89
CA GLY A 218 19.64 9.49 6.89
C GLY A 218 18.57 8.51 6.39
N VAL A 219 17.43 8.99 5.90
CA VAL A 219 16.44 8.14 5.21
C VAL A 219 17.06 7.63 3.92
N LYS A 220 17.22 6.31 3.77
CA LYS A 220 17.68 5.69 2.52
C LYS A 220 16.50 5.49 1.59
N ILE A 221 16.60 6.06 0.38
CA ILE A 221 15.62 5.86 -0.69
C ILE A 221 16.34 5.16 -1.84
N GLU A 222 15.88 3.96 -2.17
CA GLU A 222 16.46 3.17 -3.27
C GLU A 222 16.10 3.79 -4.62
N THR A 223 17.10 3.97 -5.49
CA THR A 223 16.97 4.71 -6.75
C THR A 223 17.05 3.85 -8.01
N ASN A 224 17.31 2.55 -7.85
CA ASN A 224 17.37 1.59 -8.93
C ASN A 224 16.61 0.30 -8.56
N GLU A 225 16.20 -0.47 -9.57
CA GLU A 225 15.35 -1.64 -9.41
C GLU A 225 16.09 -2.81 -8.75
N SER A 226 17.37 -3.01 -9.09
CA SER A 226 18.19 -4.09 -8.56
C SER A 226 18.51 -3.90 -7.07
N ALA A 227 18.78 -2.67 -6.61
CA ALA A 227 18.97 -2.39 -5.18
C ALA A 227 17.65 -2.32 -4.43
N ALA A 228 16.53 -1.86 -5.04
CA ALA A 228 15.21 -1.94 -4.40
C ALA A 228 14.73 -3.39 -4.21
N ALA A 229 14.93 -4.25 -5.21
CA ALA A 229 14.62 -5.68 -5.11
C ALA A 229 15.58 -6.40 -4.15
N ALA A 230 16.87 -6.01 -4.13
CA ALA A 230 17.81 -6.52 -3.15
C ALA A 230 17.48 -6.03 -1.74
N ALA A 231 17.06 -4.79 -1.52
CA ALA A 231 16.69 -4.25 -0.21
C ALA A 231 15.37 -4.81 0.32
N ALA A 232 14.41 -5.12 -0.56
CA ALA A 232 13.19 -5.83 -0.19
C ALA A 232 13.48 -7.28 0.26
N ASN A 233 14.54 -7.90 -0.27
CA ASN A 233 14.96 -9.27 0.07
C ASN A 233 16.09 -9.33 1.13
N ASN A 234 16.87 -8.26 1.29
CA ASN A 234 18.00 -8.10 2.23
C ASN A 234 17.63 -7.11 3.35
N PHE A 235 16.38 -7.14 3.84
CA PHE A 235 16.18 -6.64 5.19
C PHE A 235 17.00 -7.55 6.10
N ASP A 236 18.10 -6.99 6.59
CA ASP A 236 19.21 -7.68 7.20
C ASP A 236 18.72 -8.71 8.23
N SER A 237 19.24 -9.92 8.08
CA SER A 237 19.02 -11.11 8.89
C SER A 237 19.79 -11.00 10.21
N SER A 238 19.76 -9.84 10.86
CA SER A 238 20.41 -9.61 12.15
C SER A 238 19.35 -9.13 13.13
N ASP A 239 18.77 -10.10 13.84
CA ASP A 239 17.71 -9.94 14.84
C ASP A 239 16.54 -9.08 14.33
N VAL A 240 15.39 -9.72 14.07
CA VAL A 240 14.10 -9.05 14.29
C VAL A 240 14.27 -8.37 15.63
N ASP A 241 14.21 -7.04 15.67
CA ASP A 241 14.51 -6.20 16.84
C ASP A 241 13.54 -6.63 17.95
N GLN A 242 13.89 -7.71 18.66
CA GLN A 242 12.98 -8.47 19.52
C GLN A 242 12.46 -7.54 20.60
N ASP A 243 13.27 -6.56 20.98
CA ASP A 243 12.92 -5.47 21.87
C ASP A 243 11.78 -4.60 21.32
N ARG A 244 11.76 -4.27 20.02
CA ARG A 244 10.63 -3.55 19.39
C ARG A 244 9.38 -4.41 19.35
N VAL A 245 9.50 -5.69 18.99
CA VAL A 245 8.36 -6.63 19.01
C VAL A 245 7.79 -6.73 20.42
N ASN A 246 8.63 -6.96 21.43
CA ASN A 246 8.25 -7.05 22.83
C ASN A 246 7.62 -5.76 23.34
N LYS A 247 8.12 -4.60 22.93
CA LYS A 247 7.54 -3.29 23.25
C LYS A 247 6.14 -3.14 22.69
N ILE A 248 5.94 -3.45 21.40
CA ILE A 248 4.61 -3.41 20.77
C ILE A 248 3.64 -4.36 21.47
N LEU A 249 4.08 -5.58 21.78
CA LEU A 249 3.26 -6.56 22.50
C LEU A 249 2.85 -6.05 23.90
N THR A 250 3.72 -5.32 24.58
CA THR A 250 3.43 -4.75 25.90
C THR A 250 2.38 -3.65 25.79
N GLU A 251 2.52 -2.74 24.82
CA GLU A 251 1.57 -1.67 24.55
C GLU A 251 0.19 -2.22 24.12
N LEU A 252 0.17 -3.27 23.30
CA LEU A 252 -1.06 -3.95 22.88
C LEU A 252 -1.79 -4.62 24.06
N LYS A 253 -1.06 -5.25 24.99
CA LYS A 253 -1.64 -5.86 26.21
C LYS A 253 -2.29 -4.84 27.14
N LEU A 254 -1.78 -3.60 27.18
CA LEU A 254 -2.37 -2.53 28.00
C LEU A 254 -3.71 -2.03 27.44
N CYS A 255 -3.93 -2.13 26.12
CA CYS A 255 -5.21 -1.75 25.48
C CYS A 255 -6.22 -2.90 25.40
N GLY A 256 -5.75 -4.14 25.29
CA GLY A 256 -6.57 -5.34 25.30
C GLY A 256 -6.62 -5.97 26.68
N SER A 257 -7.36 -5.38 27.64
CA SER A 257 -7.81 -6.19 28.78
C SER A 257 -8.77 -7.25 28.25
N LYS A 258 -8.27 -8.48 28.11
CA LYS A 258 -9.03 -9.60 28.64
C LYS A 258 -9.03 -9.54 30.16
#